data_AF-A0A960D3W3-F1
#
_entry.id   AF-A0A960D3W3-F1
#
_cell.length_a   1.000
_cell.length_b   1.000
_cell.length_c   1.000
_cell.angle_alpha   90.00
_cell.angle_beta   90.00
_cell.angle_gamma   90.00
#
_symmetry.space_group_name_H-M   'P 1'
#
loop_
_entity.id
_entity.type
_entity.pdbx_description
1 polymer ?
#
loop_
_entity_poly.entity_id
_entity_poly.type
_entity_poly.pdbx_seq_one_letter_code
_entity_poly.pdbx_strand_id
1 'polypeptide(L)'
;DAYAAQNAETLRLAQTADLDAAVPVPRDSPWFPKDVEAWSVRWVFLHVISELARHAGHADIIRESIDGATMYELIAAVEHWEPQPWLTPWSPKT
;
A
#
# COMPACT_ATOMS: atom_id res chain seq x y z
N ASP A 1 -4.48 -16.89 -2.81
CA ASP A 1 -3.82 -16.81 -4.13
C ASP A 1 -2.37 -16.34 -3.92
N ALA A 2 -1.59 -16.11 -4.99
CA ALA A 2 -0.19 -15.69 -4.91
C ALA A 2 -0.01 -14.37 -4.13
N TYR A 3 -0.99 -13.46 -4.21
CA TYR A 3 -0.99 -12.21 -3.45
C TYR A 3 -1.04 -12.47 -1.95
N ALA A 4 -1.98 -13.29 -1.49
CA ALA A 4 -2.09 -13.64 -0.07
C ALA A 4 -0.81 -14.32 0.46
N ALA A 5 -0.19 -15.18 -0.35
CA ALA A 5 1.07 -15.84 0.01
C ALA A 5 2.22 -14.83 0.14
N GLN A 6 2.38 -13.92 -0.82
CA GLN A 6 3.41 -12.87 -0.76
C GLN A 6 3.19 -11.92 0.42
N ASN A 7 1.95 -11.55 0.72
CA ASN A 7 1.62 -10.70 1.86
C ASN A 7 2.02 -11.38 3.18
N ALA A 8 1.69 -12.67 3.33
CA ALA A 8 2.08 -13.45 4.52
C ALA A 8 3.61 -13.49 4.70
N GLU A 9 4.36 -13.66 3.61
CA GLU A 9 5.82 -13.67 3.66
C GLU A 9 6.40 -12.29 4.02
N THR A 10 5.88 -11.20 3.45
CA THR A 10 6.29 -9.84 3.79
C THR A 10 6.06 -9.55 5.29
N LEU A 11 4.91 -9.96 5.83
CA LEU A 11 4.61 -9.81 7.25
C LEU A 11 5.55 -10.64 8.13
N ARG A 12 5.83 -11.89 7.73
CA ARG A 12 6.81 -12.75 8.42
C ARG A 12 8.19 -12.09 8.46
N LEU A 13 8.66 -11.54 7.34
CA LEU A 13 9.95 -10.85 7.26
C LEU A 13 9.97 -9.59 8.12
N ALA A 14 8.92 -8.78 8.11
CA ALA A 14 8.83 -7.60 8.97
C ALA A 14 8.92 -7.94 10.48
N GLN A 15 8.47 -9.13 10.88
CA GLN A 15 8.52 -9.62 12.26
C GLN A 15 9.85 -10.29 12.65
N THR A 16 10.58 -10.84 11.67
CA THR A 16 11.71 -11.76 11.94
C THR A 16 13.05 -11.27 11.42
N ALA A 17 13.07 -10.31 10.49
CA ALA A 17 14.31 -9.75 9.97
C ALA A 17 15.00 -8.88 11.02
N ASP A 18 16.34 -8.87 10.97
CA ASP A 18 17.12 -7.83 11.64
C ASP A 18 16.86 -6.50 10.95
N LEU A 19 16.18 -5.58 11.64
CA LEU A 19 15.79 -4.29 11.09
C LEU A 19 16.98 -3.35 10.87
N ASP A 20 18.12 -3.62 11.52
CA ASP A 20 19.32 -2.80 11.40
C ASP A 20 20.34 -3.43 10.43
N ALA A 21 20.05 -4.61 9.87
CA ALA A 21 20.86 -5.22 8.83
C ALA A 21 20.98 -4.31 7.60
N ALA A 22 22.19 -4.27 7.03
CA ALA A 22 22.52 -3.46 5.87
C ALA A 22 22.00 -4.10 4.57
N VAL A 23 21.32 -3.29 3.76
CA VAL A 23 20.88 -3.57 2.39
C VAL A 23 21.74 -2.74 1.45
N PRO A 24 22.73 -3.34 0.75
CA PRO A 24 23.66 -2.60 -0.09
C PRO A 24 22.97 -1.83 -1.22
N VAL A 25 23.41 -0.60 -1.45
CA VAL A 25 22.92 0.20 -2.58
C VAL A 25 23.69 -0.19 -3.86
N PRO A 26 22.99 -0.53 -4.96
CA PRO A 26 23.66 -0.79 -6.24
C PRO A 26 24.44 0.43 -6.73
N ARG A 27 25.73 0.25 -7.03
CA ARG A 27 26.65 1.36 -7.41
C ARG A 27 26.56 1.75 -8.88
N ASP A 28 26.16 0.82 -9.72
CA ASP A 28 26.09 0.94 -11.18
C ASP A 28 24.88 1.76 -11.67
N SER A 29 23.82 1.83 -10.86
CA SER A 29 22.61 2.56 -11.21
C SER A 29 22.77 4.08 -11.02
N PRO A 30 22.46 4.92 -12.02
CA PRO A 30 22.70 6.37 -11.97
C PRO A 30 21.72 7.15 -11.06
N TRP A 31 20.55 6.58 -10.73
CA TRP A 31 19.55 7.22 -9.87
C TRP A 31 19.75 6.98 -8.37
N PHE A 32 20.68 6.10 -7.97
CA PHE A 32 21.00 5.91 -6.56
C PHE A 32 22.08 6.89 -6.07
N PRO A 33 21.95 7.37 -4.82
CA PRO A 33 22.97 8.22 -4.19
C PRO A 33 24.31 7.48 -4.15
N LYS A 34 25.40 8.19 -4.46
CA LYS A 34 26.75 7.63 -4.53
C LYS A 34 27.47 7.61 -3.18
N ASP A 35 26.98 8.39 -2.23
CA ASP A 35 27.48 8.57 -0.87
C ASP A 35 26.80 7.67 0.16
N VAL A 36 25.80 6.88 -0.26
CA VAL A 36 25.11 5.90 0.60
C VAL A 36 25.57 4.50 0.24
N GLU A 37 26.27 3.83 1.16
CA GLU A 37 26.73 2.45 0.92
C GLU A 37 25.61 1.42 1.10
N ALA A 38 24.73 1.64 2.08
CA ALA A 38 23.61 0.75 2.38
C ALA A 38 22.47 1.50 3.09
N TRP A 39 21.25 1.00 2.94
CA TRP A 39 20.12 1.33 3.80
C TRP A 39 19.93 0.23 4.85
N SER A 40 19.22 0.51 5.94
CA SER A 40 18.78 -0.56 6.84
C SER A 40 17.54 -1.27 6.29
N VAL A 41 17.33 -2.53 6.65
CA VAL A 41 16.08 -3.26 6.36
C VAL A 41 14.86 -2.46 6.84
N ARG A 42 14.96 -1.76 7.99
CA ARG A 42 13.93 -0.84 8.48
C ARG A 42 13.60 0.25 7.48
N TRP A 43 14.62 0.91 6.93
CA TRP A 43 14.42 1.96 5.94
C TRP A 43 13.71 1.40 4.70
N VAL A 44 14.10 0.21 4.24
CA VAL A 44 13.48 -0.44 3.08
C VAL A 44 11.99 -0.73 3.33
N PHE A 45 11.63 -1.31 4.47
CA PHE A 45 10.22 -1.56 4.80
C PHE A 45 9.40 -0.26 4.84
N LEU A 46 9.92 0.79 5.51
CA LEU A 46 9.24 2.08 5.56
C LEU A 46 9.11 2.71 4.18
N HIS A 47 10.14 2.59 3.34
CA HIS A 47 10.11 3.08 1.97
C HIS A 47 9.02 2.37 1.15
N VAL A 48 8.94 1.04 1.22
CA VAL A 48 7.90 0.27 0.52
C VAL A 48 6.50 0.62 1.01
N ILE A 49 6.30 0.79 2.33
CA ILE A 49 5.01 1.24 2.89
C ILE A 49 4.64 2.62 2.33
N SER A 50 5.59 3.55 2.30
CA SER A 50 5.36 4.91 1.81
C SER A 50 5.03 4.92 0.32
N GLU A 51 5.74 4.14 -0.49
CA GLU A 51 5.48 4.00 -1.92
C GLU A 51 4.13 3.35 -2.20
N LEU A 52 3.78 2.31 -1.45
CA LEU A 52 2.47 1.67 -1.55
C LEU A 52 1.34 2.64 -1.20
N ALA A 53 1.46 3.39 -0.11
CA ALA A 53 0.46 4.39 0.30
C ALA A 53 0.30 5.49 -0.76
N ARG A 54 1.42 5.98 -1.32
CA ARG A 54 1.42 6.98 -2.41
C ARG A 54 0.69 6.46 -3.64
N HIS A 55 0.96 5.24 -4.06
CA HIS A 55 0.30 4.63 -5.21
C HIS A 55 -1.18 4.32 -4.96
N ALA A 56 -1.52 3.81 -3.77
CA ALA A 56 -2.90 3.55 -3.39
C ALA A 56 -3.73 4.84 -3.37
N GLY A 57 -3.20 5.93 -2.83
CA GLY A 57 -3.87 7.25 -2.86
C GLY A 57 -4.09 7.77 -4.28
N HIS A 58 -3.10 7.64 -5.16
CA HIS A 58 -3.27 8.01 -6.58
C HIS A 58 -4.34 7.15 -7.27
N ALA A 59 -4.36 5.84 -7.01
CA ALA A 59 -5.38 4.95 -7.54
C ALA A 59 -6.77 5.29 -7.01
N ASP A 60 -6.88 5.71 -5.74
CA ASP A 60 -8.14 6.11 -5.12
C ASP A 60 -8.71 7.39 -5.74
N ILE A 61 -7.87 8.39 -6.04
CA ILE A 61 -8.27 9.60 -6.78
C ILE A 61 -8.86 9.23 -8.15
N ILE A 62 -8.20 8.33 -8.88
CA ILE A 62 -8.67 7.87 -10.20
C ILE A 62 -10.00 7.12 -10.06
N ARG A 63 -10.09 6.21 -9.09
CA ARG A 63 -11.29 5.42 -8.82
C ARG A 63 -12.48 6.32 -8.47
N GLU A 64 -12.32 7.24 -7.50
CA GLU A 64 -13.36 8.19 -7.09
C GLU A 64 -13.78 9.10 -8.25
N SER A 65 -12.85 9.48 -9.14
CA SER A 65 -13.19 10.23 -10.35
C SER A 65 -14.08 9.45 -11.34
N ILE A 66 -14.09 8.13 -11.28
CA ILE A 66 -14.88 7.24 -12.14
C ILE A 66 -16.24 6.93 -11.49
N ASP A 67 -16.24 6.49 -10.23
CA ASP A 67 -17.44 6.00 -9.56
C ASP A 67 -18.15 7.05 -8.67
N GLY A 68 -17.44 8.10 -8.25
CA GLY A 68 -17.91 9.14 -7.34
C GLY A 68 -18.00 8.72 -5.88
N ALA A 69 -17.53 7.51 -5.54
CA ALA A 69 -17.67 6.93 -4.21
C ALA A 69 -16.47 7.26 -3.32
N THR A 70 -16.78 7.64 -2.09
CA THR A 70 -15.83 7.84 -0.99
C THR A 70 -15.73 6.59 -0.11
N MET A 71 -14.77 6.60 0.82
CA MET A 71 -14.50 5.45 1.71
C MET A 71 -15.75 4.87 2.39
N TYR A 72 -16.64 5.72 2.93
CA TYR A 72 -17.77 5.23 3.72
C TYR A 72 -18.77 4.43 2.87
N GLU A 73 -19.02 4.84 1.64
CA GLU A 73 -19.98 4.17 0.74
C GLU A 73 -19.44 2.80 0.33
N LEU A 74 -18.14 2.70 0.10
CA LEU A 74 -17.46 1.43 -0.21
C LEU A 74 -17.45 0.47 0.99
N ILE A 75 -17.10 0.96 2.19
CA ILE A 75 -17.12 0.13 3.41
C ILE A 75 -18.54 -0.37 3.68
N ALA A 76 -19.55 0.50 3.58
CA ALA A 76 -20.94 0.11 3.77
C ALA A 76 -21.38 -0.98 2.78
N ALA A 77 -20.90 -0.94 1.53
CA ALA A 77 -21.17 -1.98 0.54
C ALA A 77 -20.49 -3.32 0.90
N VAL A 78 -19.21 -3.28 1.28
CA VAL A 78 -18.42 -4.47 1.64
C VAL A 78 -18.96 -5.14 2.90
N GLU A 79 -19.33 -4.34 3.90
CA GLU A 79 -19.84 -4.82 5.19
C GLU A 79 -21.36 -5.04 5.19
N HIS A 80 -22.02 -4.88 4.03
CA HIS A 80 -23.46 -5.07 3.85
C HIS A 80 -24.33 -4.25 4.83
N TRP A 81 -23.99 -2.99 5.04
CA TRP A 81 -24.78 -2.09 5.88
C TRP A 81 -26.09 -1.71 5.19
N GLU A 82 -27.15 -1.56 5.97
CA GLU A 82 -28.40 -0.99 5.48
C GLU A 82 -28.23 0.52 5.17
N PRO A 83 -28.90 1.06 4.14
CA PRO A 83 -28.87 2.49 3.84
C PRO A 83 -29.27 3.35 5.04
N GLN A 84 -28.49 4.38 5.31
CA GLN A 84 -28.72 5.36 6.37
C GLN A 84 -29.06 6.74 5.76
N PRO A 85 -29.71 7.66 6.50
CA PRO A 85 -30.03 9.00 5.99
C PRO A 85 -28.82 9.81 5.48
N TRP A 86 -27.61 9.46 5.89
CA TRP A 86 -26.36 10.14 5.57
C TRP A 86 -25.37 9.25 4.78
N LEU A 87 -25.74 8.01 4.45
CA LEU A 87 -24.85 7.04 3.80
C LEU A 87 -25.64 6.00 3.02
N THR A 88 -25.38 5.92 1.71
CA THR A 88 -25.91 4.86 0.86
C THR A 88 -24.76 3.92 0.48
N PRO A 89 -24.86 2.61 0.74
CA PRO A 89 -23.87 1.64 0.26
C PRO A 89 -23.64 1.78 -1.24
N TRP A 90 -22.37 1.79 -1.64
CA TRP A 90 -22.01 1.89 -3.05
C TRP A 90 -22.53 0.70 -3.86
N SER A 91 -22.98 0.97 -5.09
CA SER A 91 -23.30 -0.06 -6.08
C SER A 91 -22.78 0.36 -7.46
N PRO A 92 -22.39 -0.59 -8.32
CA PRO A 92 -21.95 -0.28 -9.68
C PRO A 92 -23.05 0.43 -10.46
N LYS A 93 -22.70 1.51 -11.18
CA LYS A 93 -23.60 2.11 -12.17
C LYS A 93 -23.74 1.14 -13.34
N THR A 94 -24.94 0.64 -13.58
CA THR A 94 -25.30 -0.18 -14.75
C THR A 94 -25.13 0.58 -16.06
#